data_AF-A0A7S2DMJ3-F1
#
_entry.id   AF-A0A7S2DMJ3-F1
#
_cell.length_a   1.000
_cell.length_b   1.000
_cell.length_c   1.000
_cell.angle_alpha   90.00
_cell.angle_beta   90.00
_cell.angle_gamma   90.00
#
_symmetry.space_group_name_H-M   'P 1'
#
loop_
_entity.id
_entity.type
_entity.pdbx_description
1 polymer ?
#
loop_
_entity_poly.entity_id
_entity_poly.type
_entity_poly.pdbx_seq_one_letter_code
_entity_poly.pdbx_strand_id
1 'polypeptide(L)'
;EGIFLAAHVARVKRMALRDKNHPCIIYWSLGNESGCGPNLLQARKWLKAFDTTRPIQYEGGGNPHEGSGTSRLTDIICPMYASPERVLRLATTPEKVMRPVINCEYAHAMGNSTGNLNAYMR
;
A
#
# COMPACT_ATOMS: atom_id res chain seq x y z
N GLU A 1 15.09 16.50 13.92
CA GLU A 1 14.04 15.75 13.19
C GLU A 1 13.59 16.55 11.98
N GLY A 2 13.13 15.90 10.90
CA GLY A 2 12.62 16.63 9.73
C GLY A 2 11.32 17.38 10.06
N ILE A 3 11.13 18.60 9.53
CA ILE A 3 10.01 19.49 9.87
C ILE A 3 8.61 18.86 9.65
N PHE A 4 8.49 17.85 8.78
CA PHE A 4 7.24 17.15 8.49
C PHE A 4 7.06 15.80 9.22
N LEU A 5 8.05 15.36 10.00
CA LEU A 5 8.02 14.04 10.65
C LEU A 5 6.82 13.93 11.60
N ALA A 6 6.67 14.91 12.51
CA ALA A 6 5.58 14.94 13.47
C ALA A 6 4.21 14.93 12.78
N ALA A 7 4.08 15.67 11.67
CA ALA A 7 2.85 15.74 10.89
C ALA A 7 2.47 14.38 10.27
N HIS A 8 3.42 13.64 9.67
CA HIS A 8 3.16 12.33 9.08
C HIS A 8 2.75 11.31 10.15
N VAL A 9 3.53 11.23 11.23
CA VAL A 9 3.28 10.29 12.32
C VAL A 9 1.94 10.59 12.99
N ALA A 10 1.62 11.86 13.27
CA ALA A 10 0.36 12.24 13.90
C ALA A 10 -0.88 11.81 13.09
N ARG A 11 -0.85 11.91 11.75
CA ARG A 11 -1.95 11.47 10.88
C ARG A 11 -2.21 9.96 10.99
N VAL A 12 -1.15 9.17 10.90
CA VAL A 12 -1.23 7.70 11.04
C VAL A 12 -1.68 7.29 12.44
N LYS A 13 -1.14 7.93 13.49
CA LYS A 13 -1.54 7.66 14.88
C LYS A 13 -3.02 7.91 15.10
N ARG A 14 -3.53 9.05 14.64
CA ARG A 14 -4.93 9.44 14.85
C ARG A 14 -5.91 8.50 14.16
N MET A 15 -5.60 8.03 12.95
CA MET A 15 -6.38 7.01 12.26
C MET A 15 -6.44 5.71 13.08
N ALA A 16 -5.28 5.13 13.39
CA ALA A 16 -5.20 3.83 14.05
C ALA A 16 -5.83 3.85 15.47
N LEU A 17 -5.54 4.89 16.27
CA LEU A 17 -6.07 4.99 17.63
C LEU A 17 -7.59 5.11 17.67
N ARG A 18 -8.18 5.83 16.70
CA ARG A 18 -9.62 6.00 16.58
C ARG A 18 -10.29 4.70 16.14
N ASP A 19 -9.72 4.00 15.15
CA ASP A 19 -10.45 2.97 14.41
C ASP A 19 -10.09 1.51 14.77
N LYS A 20 -9.08 1.28 15.62
CA LYS A 20 -8.52 -0.05 15.97
C LYS A 20 -9.52 -1.17 16.33
N ASN A 21 -10.70 -0.83 16.86
CA ASN A 21 -11.68 -1.79 17.36
C ASN A 21 -12.71 -2.22 16.30
N HIS A 22 -12.60 -1.74 15.06
CA HIS A 22 -13.50 -2.15 13.98
C HIS A 22 -12.98 -3.42 13.28
N PRO A 23 -13.71 -4.55 13.34
CA PRO A 23 -13.27 -5.81 12.73
C PRO A 23 -13.32 -5.79 11.20
N CYS A 24 -14.10 -4.89 10.60
CA CYS A 24 -14.15 -4.71 9.15
C CYS A 24 -12.88 -4.08 8.56
N ILE A 25 -12.05 -3.43 9.39
CA ILE A 25 -10.75 -2.92 8.96
C ILE A 25 -9.77 -4.08 9.00
N ILE A 26 -9.28 -4.50 7.84
CA ILE A 26 -8.39 -5.66 7.70
C ILE A 26 -6.95 -5.29 7.35
N TYR A 27 -6.66 -4.04 6.99
CA TYR A 27 -5.30 -3.52 6.80
C TYR A 27 -5.29 -2.00 6.99
N TRP A 28 -4.10 -1.43 7.21
CA TRP A 28 -3.89 0.01 7.31
C TRP A 28 -3.16 0.55 6.08
N SER A 29 -3.56 1.71 5.56
CA SER A 29 -2.76 2.45 4.57
C SER A 29 -1.97 3.59 5.24
N LEU A 30 -0.71 3.79 4.85
CA LEU A 30 0.09 4.94 5.33
C LEU A 30 -0.27 6.26 4.63
N GLY A 31 -1.02 6.21 3.53
CA GLY A 31 -1.37 7.36 2.70
C GLY A 31 -1.47 6.99 1.23
N ASN A 32 -1.38 7.99 0.36
CA ASN A 32 -1.38 7.86 -1.10
C ASN A 32 -0.38 8.86 -1.71
N GLU A 33 0.37 8.46 -2.76
CA GLU A 33 1.19 9.32 -3.63
C GLU A 33 1.98 10.45 -2.92
N SER A 34 2.54 10.16 -1.74
CA SER A 34 3.23 11.15 -0.89
C SER A 34 4.75 10.98 -0.92
N GLY A 35 5.26 10.34 -1.98
CA GLY A 35 6.66 9.94 -2.12
C GLY A 35 7.05 8.80 -1.18
N CYS A 36 8.35 8.53 -1.08
CA CYS A 36 8.92 7.51 -0.19
C CYS A 36 10.08 8.13 0.59
N GLY A 37 10.02 8.06 1.92
CA GLY A 37 11.03 8.71 2.75
C GLY A 37 10.99 8.34 4.23
N PRO A 38 11.90 8.92 5.03
CA PRO A 38 12.07 8.59 6.45
C PRO A 38 10.82 8.85 7.30
N ASN A 39 10.00 9.84 6.93
CA ASN A 39 8.77 10.16 7.65
C ASN A 39 7.76 8.99 7.61
N LEU A 40 7.54 8.39 6.43
CA LEU A 40 6.67 7.24 6.26
C LEU A 40 7.24 5.98 6.91
N LEU A 41 8.57 5.80 6.86
CA LEU A 41 9.23 4.72 7.58
C LEU A 41 9.00 4.81 9.09
N GLN A 42 9.08 6.01 9.67
CA GLN A 42 8.82 6.20 11.09
C GLN A 42 7.34 6.00 11.45
N ALA A 43 6.42 6.48 10.62
CA ALA A 43 4.99 6.25 10.80
C ALA A 43 4.64 4.75 10.75
N ARG A 44 5.22 4.01 9.78
CA ARG A 44 5.11 2.55 9.70
C ARG A 44 5.65 1.85 10.95
N LYS A 45 6.85 2.21 11.41
CA LYS A 45 7.46 1.60 12.60
C LYS A 45 6.54 1.74 13.81
N TRP A 46 6.00 2.94 14.02
CA TRP A 46 5.04 3.15 15.10
C TRP A 46 3.77 2.30 14.92
N LEU A 47 3.20 2.29 13.71
CA LEU A 47 1.96 1.57 13.45
C LEU A 47 2.11 0.06 13.64
N LYS A 48 3.23 -0.52 13.18
CA LYS A 48 3.53 -1.95 13.34
C LYS A 48 3.76 -2.34 14.80
N ALA A 49 4.30 -1.44 15.61
CA ALA A 49 4.45 -1.65 17.06
C ALA A 49 3.12 -1.50 17.80
N PHE A 50 2.22 -0.66 17.29
CA PHE A 50 0.90 -0.40 17.89
C PHE A 50 -0.12 -1.51 17.60
N ASP A 51 -0.21 -1.97 16.35
CA ASP A 51 -1.16 -3.00 15.92
C ASP A 51 -0.45 -4.11 15.14
N THR A 52 -0.34 -5.27 15.76
CA THR A 52 0.25 -6.48 15.15
C THR A 52 -0.79 -7.35 14.44
N THR A 53 -2.07 -7.02 14.54
CA THR A 53 -3.19 -7.84 14.03
C THR A 53 -3.52 -7.55 12.56
N ARG A 54 -3.06 -6.42 12.02
CA ARG A 54 -3.37 -5.98 10.65
C ARG A 54 -2.11 -5.71 9.83
N PRO A 55 -2.02 -6.15 8.57
CA PRO A 55 -0.95 -5.75 7.65
C PRO A 55 -1.05 -4.26 7.30
N ILE A 56 0.09 -3.69 6.90
CA ILE A 56 0.20 -2.28 6.49
C ILE A 56 0.51 -2.22 5.00
N GLN A 57 -0.27 -1.45 4.25
CA GLN A 57 -0.03 -1.14 2.85
C GLN A 57 0.47 0.30 2.64
N TYR A 58 1.27 0.50 1.60
CA TYR A 58 1.54 1.81 1.00
C TYR A 58 2.11 1.62 -0.41
N GLU A 59 1.36 2.08 -1.41
CA GLU A 59 1.67 1.98 -2.84
C GLU A 59 3.08 2.54 -3.13
N GLY A 60 3.34 3.77 -2.67
CA GLY A 60 4.59 4.50 -2.93
C GLY A 60 5.81 3.88 -2.26
N GLY A 61 5.66 2.79 -1.50
CA GLY A 61 6.71 2.00 -0.88
C GLY A 61 7.55 1.20 -1.88
N GLY A 62 7.88 1.77 -3.04
CA GLY A 62 8.56 1.10 -4.15
C GLY A 62 9.23 2.01 -5.19
N ASN A 63 9.62 3.25 -4.84
CA ASN A 63 10.31 4.25 -5.69
C ASN A 63 11.33 3.64 -6.70
N PRO A 64 11.49 4.10 -7.97
CA PRO A 64 10.72 5.07 -8.76
C PRO A 64 9.58 4.45 -9.59
N HIS A 65 9.29 3.17 -9.37
CA HIS A 65 8.18 2.49 -10.02
C HIS A 65 7.20 2.05 -8.93
N GLU A 66 6.24 2.91 -8.63
CA GLU A 66 4.97 2.61 -7.93
C GLU A 66 4.68 1.11 -7.77
N GLY A 67 4.53 0.61 -6.53
CA GLY A 67 4.22 -0.79 -6.29
C GLY A 67 5.26 -1.82 -6.78
N SER A 68 6.55 -1.45 -6.93
CA SER A 68 7.61 -2.39 -7.35
C SER A 68 7.79 -3.59 -6.42
N GLY A 69 7.28 -3.53 -5.18
CA GLY A 69 7.34 -4.60 -4.21
C GLY A 69 8.74 -4.84 -3.67
N THR A 70 9.63 -3.85 -3.70
CA THR A 70 11.02 -4.00 -3.20
C THR A 70 11.23 -3.37 -1.82
N SER A 71 10.43 -2.38 -1.42
CA SER A 71 10.66 -1.72 -0.14
C SER A 71 9.95 -2.42 1.02
N ARG A 72 10.54 -2.21 2.20
CA ARG A 72 10.04 -2.70 3.49
C ARG A 72 8.93 -1.82 4.08
N LEU A 73 8.45 -0.80 3.35
CA LEU A 73 7.34 0.07 3.78
C LEU A 73 5.97 -0.63 3.76
N THR A 74 5.86 -1.75 3.07
CA THR A 74 4.57 -2.39 2.83
C THR A 74 4.64 -3.90 3.06
N ASP A 75 3.62 -4.42 3.75
CA ASP A 75 3.34 -5.85 3.92
C ASP A 75 2.60 -6.41 2.68
N ILE A 76 1.94 -5.54 1.90
CA ILE A 76 1.15 -5.87 0.70
C ILE A 76 1.75 -5.13 -0.49
N ILE A 77 2.05 -5.82 -1.59
CA ILE A 77 2.48 -5.17 -2.83
C ILE A 77 1.22 -4.59 -3.48
N CYS A 78 1.12 -3.27 -3.53
CA CYS A 78 -0.11 -2.59 -3.94
C CYS A 78 0.13 -1.58 -5.07
N PRO A 79 0.23 -2.02 -6.34
CA PRO A 79 0.39 -1.09 -7.45
C PRO A 79 -0.94 -0.43 -7.83
N MET A 80 -0.85 0.75 -8.44
CA MET A 80 -1.97 1.42 -9.12
C MET A 80 -1.91 1.16 -10.62
N TYR A 81 -3.05 0.84 -11.22
CA TYR A 81 -3.25 0.68 -12.68
C TYR A 81 -2.24 -0.26 -13.37
N ALA A 82 -1.73 -1.26 -12.65
CA ALA A 82 -0.88 -2.30 -13.24
C ALA A 82 -1.66 -3.11 -14.29
N SER A 83 -1.04 -3.42 -15.42
CA SER A 83 -1.64 -4.36 -16.40
C SER A 83 -1.76 -5.77 -15.80
N PRO A 84 -2.67 -6.63 -16.29
CA PRO A 84 -2.76 -8.02 -15.83
C PRO A 84 -1.42 -8.76 -15.88
N GLU A 85 -0.63 -8.53 -16.93
CA GLU A 85 0.71 -9.12 -17.07
C GLU A 85 1.67 -8.60 -16.01
N ARG A 86 1.58 -7.32 -15.63
CA ARG A 86 2.39 -6.75 -14.55
C ARG A 86 1.99 -7.31 -13.19
N VAL A 87 0.70 -7.47 -12.93
CA VAL A 87 0.20 -8.13 -11.70
C VAL A 87 0.76 -9.55 -11.61
N LEU A 88 0.63 -10.33 -12.68
CA LEU A 88 1.16 -11.68 -12.74
C LEU A 88 2.66 -11.71 -12.49
N ARG A 89 3.44 -10.83 -13.14
CA ARG A 89 4.89 -10.72 -12.91
C ARG A 89 5.22 -10.39 -11.45
N LEU A 90 4.51 -9.45 -10.83
CA LEU A 90 4.72 -9.09 -9.42
C LEU A 90 4.41 -10.26 -8.49
N ALA A 91 3.36 -11.03 -8.80
CA ALA A 91 2.92 -12.17 -8.00
C ALA A 91 3.81 -13.42 -8.17
N THR A 92 4.52 -13.56 -9.29
CA THR A 92 5.35 -14.74 -9.59
C THR A 92 6.87 -14.52 -9.44
N THR A 93 7.31 -13.28 -9.24
CA THR A 93 8.74 -12.97 -9.01
C THR A 93 9.21 -13.55 -7.66
N PRO A 94 10.20 -14.47 -7.62
CA PRO A 94 10.59 -15.18 -6.39
C PRO A 94 10.99 -14.28 -5.21
N GLU A 95 11.55 -13.10 -5.43
CA GLU A 95 11.91 -12.17 -4.34
C GLU A 95 10.69 -11.44 -3.75
N LYS A 96 9.53 -11.53 -4.42
CA LYS A 96 8.30 -10.79 -4.12
C LYS A 96 7.14 -11.67 -3.64
N VAL A 97 7.15 -12.96 -3.99
CA VAL A 97 6.08 -13.94 -3.69
C VAL A 97 5.75 -14.09 -2.19
N MET A 98 6.62 -13.60 -1.30
CA MET A 98 6.36 -13.58 0.14
C MET A 98 5.30 -12.56 0.58
N ARG A 99 4.80 -11.72 -0.35
CA ARG A 99 3.75 -10.73 -0.08
C ARG A 99 2.65 -10.81 -1.13
N PRO A 100 1.37 -10.72 -0.74
CA PRO A 100 0.27 -10.69 -1.71
C PRO A 100 0.35 -9.42 -2.57
N VAL A 101 -0.11 -9.55 -3.81
CA VAL A 101 -0.31 -8.41 -4.72
C VAL A 101 -1.78 -8.04 -4.73
N ILE A 102 -2.09 -6.78 -4.40
CA ILE A 102 -3.46 -6.25 -4.43
C ILE A 102 -3.41 -4.93 -5.17
N ASN A 103 -4.05 -4.83 -6.34
CA ASN A 103 -4.18 -3.52 -7.00
C ASN A 103 -4.99 -2.58 -6.09
N CYS A 104 -4.35 -1.57 -5.51
CA CYS A 104 -5.08 -0.60 -4.68
C CYS A 104 -5.99 0.29 -5.53
N GLU A 105 -5.63 0.49 -6.81
CA GLU A 105 -6.46 1.09 -7.84
C GLU A 105 -6.25 0.35 -9.17
N TYR A 106 -7.32 0.09 -9.91
CA TYR A 106 -7.30 -0.49 -11.26
C TYR A 106 -8.65 -0.24 -11.96
N ALA A 107 -8.74 -0.55 -13.26
CA ALA A 107 -9.97 -0.43 -14.04
C ALA A 107 -10.67 0.93 -13.90
N HIS A 108 -9.93 2.02 -14.16
CA HIS A 108 -10.42 3.39 -14.04
C HIS A 108 -11.76 3.62 -14.77
N ALA A 109 -12.80 4.03 -14.04
CA ALA A 109 -14.18 4.00 -14.50
C ALA A 109 -14.68 5.32 -15.12
N MET A 110 -13.79 6.16 -15.66
CA MET A 110 -14.16 7.44 -16.23
C MET A 110 -14.83 7.30 -17.61
N GLY A 111 -16.11 7.67 -17.70
CA GLY A 111 -16.87 7.66 -18.96
C GLY A 111 -17.25 6.25 -19.43
N ASN A 112 -17.29 6.02 -20.74
CA ASN A 112 -17.46 4.67 -21.30
C ASN A 112 -16.13 3.91 -21.21
N SER A 113 -15.91 3.23 -20.10
CA SER A 113 -14.59 2.66 -19.73
C SER A 113 -14.73 1.22 -19.23
N THR A 114 -13.79 0.76 -18.39
CA THR A 114 -13.77 -0.57 -17.74
C THR A 114 -13.70 -1.75 -18.70
N GLY A 115 -13.23 -1.50 -19.94
CA GLY A 115 -12.91 -2.55 -20.88
C GLY A 115 -11.87 -3.53 -20.31
N ASN A 116 -11.91 -4.78 -20.80
CA ASN A 116 -10.96 -5.84 -20.43
C ASN A 116 -10.91 -6.20 -18.92
N LEU A 117 -11.90 -5.82 -18.10
CA LEU A 117 -11.96 -6.18 -16.68
C LEU A 117 -11.87 -7.71 -16.46
N ASN A 118 -12.42 -8.51 -17.37
CA ASN A 118 -12.33 -9.96 -17.35
C ASN A 118 -10.87 -10.49 -17.35
N ALA A 119 -9.93 -9.81 -18.00
CA ALA A 119 -8.52 -10.24 -17.96
C ALA A 119 -7.85 -10.03 -16.60
N TYR A 120 -8.39 -9.14 -15.75
CA TYR A 120 -7.92 -8.99 -14.37
C TYR A 120 -8.44 -10.08 -13.43
N MET A 121 -9.54 -10.73 -13.80
CA MET A 121 -10.27 -11.69 -12.95
C MET A 121 -9.96 -13.15 -13.29
N ARG A 122 -9.20 -13.40 -14.35
CA ARG A 122 -8.80 -14.73 -14.83
C ARG A 122 -7.35 -15.02 -14.45
#